data_AF-A0A653DGF3-F1
#
_entry.id   AF-A0A653DGF3-F1
#
_cell.length_a   1.000
_cell.length_b   1.000
_cell.length_c   1.000
_cell.angle_alpha   90.00
_cell.angle_beta   90.00
_cell.angle_gamma   90.00
#
_symmetry.space_group_name_H-M   'P 1'
#
loop_
_entity.id
_entity.type
_entity.pdbx_description
1 polymer ?
#
loop_
_entity_poly.entity_id
_entity_poly.type
_entity_poly.pdbx_seq_one_letter_code
_entity_poly.pdbx_strand_id
1 'polypeptide(L)'
;MDTEECCKALMVKALYSYKRINNDELTFKKGDIITVSQKGNLDGWWEGILNGEKGWFPSNYVKEITSQQNQYKSIVLKDLVDSEKFYVEELENLISNYLQPLKKTRILTEDQYKQLTSNIKEIVELHQHLLDLVEAELKKHGKQQRLGRLFLQWAPKIQKAHQFYCSLHPRAVCILDIFRRSMPWYPSINNHVEQAFQTTR
;
A
#
# COMPACT_ATOMS: atom_id res chain seq x y z
N MET A 1 20.15 18.79 32.58
CA MET A 1 21.10 17.72 32.25
C MET A 1 20.80 17.31 30.83
N ASP A 2 21.75 17.62 29.99
CA ASP A 2 21.69 17.74 28.54
C ASP A 2 21.11 16.51 27.83
N THR A 3 20.05 16.72 27.06
CA THR A 3 19.67 15.81 25.99
C THR A 3 20.71 15.97 24.90
N GLU A 4 21.69 15.07 24.84
CA GLU A 4 22.58 14.91 23.69
C GLU A 4 21.74 14.77 22.42
N GLU A 5 21.75 15.85 21.65
CA GLU A 5 21.32 15.88 20.27
C GLU A 5 22.22 14.90 19.53
N CYS A 6 21.74 13.67 19.35
CA CYS A 6 22.45 12.62 18.61
C CYS A 6 22.63 13.13 17.16
N CYS A 7 23.77 13.78 16.90
CA CYS A 7 24.17 14.23 15.59
C CYS A 7 23.96 13.06 14.63
N LYS A 8 23.01 13.20 13.71
CA LYS A 8 22.65 12.16 12.73
C LYS A 8 23.91 11.78 11.95
N ALA A 9 24.58 10.71 12.37
CA ALA A 9 25.76 10.21 11.71
C ALA A 9 25.34 9.76 10.29
N LEU A 10 25.89 10.40 9.26
CA LEU A 10 25.61 10.02 7.89
C LEU A 10 26.25 8.66 7.62
N MET A 11 25.45 7.64 7.37
CA MET A 11 25.94 6.31 7.01
C MET A 11 25.83 6.11 5.50
N VAL A 12 26.83 5.45 4.93
CA VAL A 12 26.85 5.12 3.50
C VAL A 12 27.13 3.63 3.32
N LYS A 13 26.59 3.06 2.24
CA LYS A 13 26.82 1.67 1.85
C LYS A 13 27.71 1.59 0.62
N ALA A 14 28.78 0.81 0.69
CA ALA A 14 29.64 0.54 -0.45
C ALA A 14 28.89 -0.20 -1.57
N LEU A 15 28.81 0.40 -2.76
CA LEU A 15 28.27 -0.20 -3.98
C LEU A 15 29.30 -1.09 -4.68
N TYR A 16 30.58 -0.74 -4.54
CA TYR A 16 31.75 -1.42 -5.10
C TYR A 16 32.82 -1.60 -4.02
N SER A 17 33.74 -2.54 -4.22
CA SER A 17 34.93 -2.65 -3.36
C SER A 17 35.95 -1.58 -3.76
N TYR A 18 36.65 -1.01 -2.78
CA TYR A 18 37.71 -0.04 -3.00
C TYR A 18 38.95 -0.44 -2.18
N LYS A 19 40.11 -0.43 -2.83
CA LYS A 19 41.39 -0.73 -2.19
C LYS A 19 42.18 0.57 -2.11
N ARG A 20 42.65 0.90 -0.92
CA ARG A 20 43.46 2.11 -0.68
C ARG A 20 44.66 2.14 -1.62
N ILE A 21 44.91 3.31 -2.20
CA ILE A 21 46.10 3.62 -2.99
C ILE A 21 47.11 4.35 -2.10
N ASN A 22 46.64 5.34 -1.34
CA ASN A 22 47.42 6.09 -0.37
C ASN A 22 47.14 5.66 1.08
N ASN A 23 48.01 6.05 2.01
CA ASN A 23 47.92 5.64 3.42
C ASN A 23 46.76 6.28 4.18
N ASP A 24 46.26 7.42 3.70
CA ASP A 24 45.13 8.18 4.22
C ASP A 24 43.78 7.69 3.68
N GLU A 25 43.76 6.70 2.78
CA GLU A 25 42.56 6.16 2.17
C GLU A 25 42.02 4.92 2.88
N LEU A 26 40.68 4.77 2.87
CA LEU A 26 39.96 3.68 3.50
C LEU A 26 39.76 2.51 2.54
N THR A 27 40.11 1.28 2.96
CA THR A 27 39.82 0.05 2.19
C THR A 27 38.50 -0.57 2.64
N PHE A 28 37.63 -0.92 1.70
CA PHE A 28 36.34 -1.56 1.98
C PHE A 28 35.86 -2.48 0.85
N LYS A 29 34.93 -3.37 1.18
CA LYS A 29 34.30 -4.30 0.24
C LYS A 29 32.88 -3.85 -0.10
N LYS A 30 32.40 -4.27 -1.28
CA LYS A 30 31.00 -4.09 -1.66
C LYS A 30 30.07 -4.61 -0.56
N GLY A 31 29.19 -3.73 -0.08
CA GLY A 31 28.21 -4.03 0.95
C GLY A 31 28.55 -3.50 2.34
N ASP A 32 29.79 -3.08 2.59
CA ASP A 32 30.22 -2.50 3.87
C ASP A 32 29.46 -1.21 4.18
N ILE A 33 29.31 -0.93 5.48
CA ILE A 33 28.61 0.24 6.00
C ILE A 33 29.66 1.16 6.64
N ILE A 34 29.80 2.36 6.10
CA ILE A 34 30.82 3.33 6.50
C ILE A 34 30.11 4.51 7.16
N THR A 35 30.61 4.95 8.31
CA THR A 35 30.14 6.17 8.97
C THR A 35 30.92 7.35 8.43
N VAL A 36 30.25 8.29 7.76
CA VAL A 36 30.88 9.48 7.17
C VAL A 36 31.17 10.49 8.29
N SER A 37 32.46 10.82 8.47
CA SER A 37 32.90 11.89 9.37
C SER A 37 32.91 13.25 8.67
N GLN A 38 33.29 13.29 7.38
CA GLN A 38 33.41 14.53 6.62
C GLN A 38 33.11 14.31 5.14
N LYS A 39 32.35 15.23 4.52
CA LYS A 39 32.27 15.35 3.05
C LYS A 39 33.37 16.32 2.60
N GLY A 40 34.29 15.89 1.74
CA GLY A 40 35.30 16.78 1.17
C GLY A 40 34.66 17.89 0.34
N ASN A 41 35.28 19.07 0.34
CA ASN A 41 34.64 20.29 -0.17
C ASN A 41 34.55 20.33 -1.71
N LEU A 42 35.46 19.69 -2.46
CA LEU A 42 35.59 19.93 -3.91
C LEU A 42 35.87 18.70 -4.81
N ASP A 43 36.44 17.59 -4.31
CA ASP A 43 36.98 16.52 -5.19
C ASP A 43 36.16 15.22 -5.22
N GLY A 44 34.97 15.20 -4.62
CA GLY A 44 34.14 13.98 -4.57
C GLY A 44 34.69 12.88 -3.67
N TRP A 45 35.64 13.20 -2.77
CA TRP A 45 36.17 12.31 -1.73
C TRP A 45 35.52 12.61 -0.39
N TRP A 46 35.10 11.55 0.31
CA TRP A 46 34.55 11.63 1.66
C TRP A 46 35.47 10.90 2.64
N GLU A 47 35.51 11.38 3.86
CA GLU A 47 36.20 10.72 4.95
C GLU A 47 35.18 9.93 5.78
N GLY A 48 35.53 8.72 6.15
CA GLY A 48 34.68 7.92 7.03
C GLY A 48 35.44 6.87 7.80
N ILE A 49 34.67 6.18 8.65
CA ILE A 49 35.17 5.22 9.62
C ILE A 49 34.53 3.86 9.34
N LEU A 50 35.37 2.82 9.24
CA LEU A 50 34.96 1.41 9.09
C LEU A 50 35.87 0.54 9.96
N ASN A 51 35.27 -0.30 10.83
CA ASN A 51 36.01 -1.19 11.75
C ASN A 51 37.08 -0.49 12.60
N GLY A 52 36.87 0.78 12.96
CA GLY A 52 37.82 1.59 13.73
C GLY A 52 38.91 2.25 12.88
N GLU A 53 39.03 1.92 11.59
CA GLU A 53 39.92 2.61 10.66
C GLU A 53 39.23 3.83 10.06
N LYS A 54 39.92 4.97 10.05
CA LYS A 54 39.48 6.23 9.45
C LYS A 54 40.27 6.48 8.17
N GLY A 55 39.59 6.91 7.10
CA GLY A 55 40.27 7.29 5.87
C GLY A 55 39.34 7.83 4.80
N TRP A 56 39.94 8.32 3.72
CA TRP A 56 39.28 8.90 2.56
C TRP A 56 38.85 7.83 1.56
N PHE A 57 37.69 8.04 0.94
CA PHE A 57 37.18 7.20 -0.14
C PHE A 57 36.38 8.00 -1.17
N PRO A 58 36.31 7.52 -2.42
CA PRO A 58 35.56 8.20 -3.46
C PRO A 58 34.04 8.04 -3.25
N SER A 59 33.32 9.15 -3.20
CA SER A 59 31.89 9.18 -2.88
C SER A 59 31.00 8.45 -3.89
N ASN A 60 31.42 8.34 -5.15
CA ASN A 60 30.71 7.58 -6.19
C ASN A 60 30.78 6.05 -6.00
N TYR A 61 31.61 5.55 -5.07
CA TYR A 61 31.69 4.13 -4.73
C TYR A 61 30.68 3.72 -3.64
N VAL A 62 29.99 4.70 -3.07
CA VAL A 62 29.03 4.49 -1.99
C VAL A 62 27.66 5.06 -2.34
N LYS A 63 26.65 4.65 -1.59
CA LYS A 63 25.31 5.24 -1.61
C LYS A 63 24.93 5.61 -0.19
N GLU A 64 24.44 6.84 0.00
CA GLU A 64 23.91 7.26 1.30
C GLU A 64 22.79 6.32 1.75
N ILE A 65 22.91 5.84 2.99
CA ILE A 65 21.84 5.13 3.69
C ILE A 65 20.99 6.23 4.33
N THR A 66 20.18 6.87 3.51
CA THR A 66 19.19 7.80 4.05
C THR A 66 18.16 6.97 4.80
N SER A 67 18.12 7.08 6.13
CA SER A 67 17.02 6.56 6.96
C SER A 67 15.66 7.02 6.42
N GLN A 68 15.63 8.19 5.80
CA GLN A 68 14.49 8.76 5.09
C GLN A 68 13.95 7.87 3.96
N GLN A 69 14.78 7.32 3.05
CA GLN A 69 14.27 6.46 1.95
C GLN A 69 13.58 5.18 2.46
N ASN A 70 14.10 4.57 3.52
CA ASN A 70 13.44 3.41 4.14
C ASN A 70 12.18 3.81 4.90
N GLN A 71 12.17 5.00 5.52
CA GLN A 71 10.98 5.53 6.20
C GLN A 71 9.87 5.85 5.20
N TYR A 72 10.17 6.53 4.08
CA TYR A 72 9.19 6.80 3.02
C TYR A 72 8.62 5.51 2.42
N LYS A 73 9.48 4.51 2.17
CA LYS A 73 9.01 3.20 1.69
C LYS A 73 8.03 2.56 2.69
N SER A 74 8.34 2.58 3.97
CA SER A 74 7.47 2.00 5.00
C SER A 74 6.15 2.74 5.14
N ILE A 75 6.15 4.08 5.02
CA ILE A 75 4.93 4.91 5.08
C ILE A 75 4.03 4.58 3.89
N VAL A 76 4.54 4.67 2.66
CA VAL A 76 3.75 4.41 1.45
C VAL A 76 3.15 3.00 1.43
N LEU A 77 3.92 2.01 1.90
CA LEU A 77 3.43 0.63 1.99
C LEU A 77 2.34 0.46 3.05
N LYS A 78 2.43 1.19 4.15
CA LYS A 78 1.41 1.18 5.19
C LYS A 78 0.13 1.85 4.70
N ASP A 79 0.23 3.03 4.09
CA ASP A 79 -0.92 3.75 3.51
C ASP A 79 -1.64 2.90 2.44
N LEU A 80 -0.87 2.18 1.61
CA LEU A 80 -1.43 1.25 0.63
C LEU A 80 -2.24 0.12 1.28
N VAL A 81 -1.71 -0.48 2.35
CA VAL A 81 -2.40 -1.56 3.07
C VAL A 81 -3.64 -1.05 3.80
N ASP A 82 -3.53 0.12 4.43
CA ASP A 82 -4.64 0.71 5.18
C ASP A 82 -5.78 1.11 4.23
N SER A 83 -5.46 1.66 3.05
CA SER A 83 -6.47 1.93 2.01
C SER A 83 -7.10 0.67 1.43
N GLU A 84 -6.32 -0.41 1.23
CA GLU A 84 -6.83 -1.69 0.76
C GLU A 84 -7.77 -2.36 1.79
N LYS A 85 -7.42 -2.30 3.09
CA LYS A 85 -8.28 -2.77 4.17
C LYS A 85 -9.63 -2.07 4.17
N PHE A 86 -9.59 -0.75 4.13
CA PHE A 86 -10.80 0.06 4.10
C PHE A 86 -11.66 -0.30 2.89
N TYR A 87 -11.05 -0.50 1.72
CA TYR A 87 -11.76 -0.92 0.52
C TYR A 87 -12.46 -2.28 0.67
N VAL A 88 -11.79 -3.28 1.26
CA VAL A 88 -12.40 -4.60 1.51
C VAL A 88 -13.56 -4.50 2.51
N GLU A 89 -13.37 -3.77 3.61
CA GLU A 89 -14.40 -3.54 4.63
C GLU A 89 -15.66 -2.89 4.02
N GLU A 90 -15.49 -1.87 3.17
CA GLU A 90 -16.58 -1.21 2.48
C GLU A 90 -17.36 -2.15 1.55
N LEU A 91 -16.66 -3.04 0.82
CA LEU A 91 -17.32 -4.04 -0.02
C LEU A 91 -18.08 -5.09 0.80
N GLU A 92 -17.53 -5.52 1.94
CA GLU A 92 -18.21 -6.44 2.85
C GLU A 92 -19.45 -5.79 3.47
N ASN A 93 -19.35 -4.53 3.87
CA ASN A 93 -20.47 -3.72 4.35
C ASN A 93 -21.56 -3.58 3.28
N LEU A 94 -21.19 -3.34 2.02
CA LEU A 94 -22.13 -3.31 0.91
C LEU A 94 -22.90 -4.64 0.78
N ILE A 95 -22.20 -5.77 0.87
CA ILE A 95 -22.81 -7.09 0.80
C ILE A 95 -23.74 -7.34 1.99
N SER A 96 -23.26 -7.08 3.21
CA SER A 96 -23.96 -7.39 4.45
C SER A 96 -25.17 -6.48 4.69
N ASN A 97 -25.01 -5.17 4.47
CA ASN A 97 -26.01 -4.18 4.86
C ASN A 97 -27.00 -3.86 3.74
N TYR A 98 -26.66 -4.12 2.48
CA TYR A 98 -27.55 -3.83 1.34
C TYR A 98 -27.94 -5.09 0.57
N LEU A 99 -26.96 -5.84 0.04
CA LEU A 99 -27.27 -6.97 -0.85
C LEU A 99 -27.99 -8.11 -0.13
N GLN A 100 -27.55 -8.47 1.08
CA GLN A 100 -28.19 -9.53 1.87
C GLN A 100 -29.63 -9.18 2.29
N PRO A 101 -29.93 -7.98 2.83
CA PRO A 101 -31.31 -7.53 3.05
C PRO A 101 -32.14 -7.51 1.77
N LEU A 102 -31.59 -7.02 0.64
CA LEU A 102 -32.28 -7.03 -0.65
C LEU A 102 -32.63 -8.45 -1.13
N LYS A 103 -31.80 -9.44 -0.83
CA LYS A 103 -32.12 -10.85 -1.10
C LYS A 103 -33.33 -11.31 -0.28
N LYS A 104 -33.39 -10.92 1.00
CA LYS A 104 -34.45 -11.36 1.94
C LYS A 104 -35.82 -10.79 1.61
N THR A 105 -35.90 -9.61 0.99
CA THR A 105 -37.18 -9.00 0.60
C THR A 105 -37.89 -9.77 -0.53
N ARG A 106 -37.20 -10.68 -1.23
CA ARG A 106 -37.72 -11.49 -2.36
C ARG A 106 -38.37 -10.67 -3.49
N ILE A 107 -38.11 -9.36 -3.55
CA ILE A 107 -38.63 -8.49 -4.61
C ILE A 107 -37.90 -8.78 -5.93
N LEU A 108 -36.64 -9.21 -5.85
CA LEU A 108 -35.82 -9.63 -6.99
C LEU A 108 -35.87 -11.16 -7.11
N THR A 109 -36.00 -11.67 -8.34
CA THR A 109 -35.79 -13.10 -8.61
C THR A 109 -34.35 -13.50 -8.33
N GLU A 110 -34.08 -14.78 -8.02
CA GLU A 110 -32.70 -15.26 -7.78
C GLU A 110 -31.77 -14.99 -8.98
N ASP A 111 -32.31 -14.97 -10.21
CA ASP A 111 -31.54 -14.64 -11.41
C ASP A 111 -31.19 -13.15 -11.47
N GLN A 112 -32.16 -12.26 -11.23
CA GLN A 112 -31.91 -10.81 -11.15
C GLN A 112 -30.96 -10.46 -10.00
N TYR A 113 -31.09 -11.14 -8.87
CA TYR A 113 -30.17 -10.97 -7.75
C TYR A 113 -28.75 -11.39 -8.14
N LYS A 114 -28.58 -12.54 -8.81
CA LYS A 114 -27.27 -12.98 -9.30
C LYS A 114 -26.68 -12.00 -10.32
N GLN A 115 -27.49 -11.46 -11.23
CA GLN A 115 -27.04 -10.44 -12.19
C GLN A 115 -26.63 -9.14 -11.50
N LEU A 116 -27.35 -8.73 -10.44
CA LEU A 116 -27.05 -7.54 -9.64
C LEU A 116 -25.75 -7.71 -8.84
N THR A 117 -25.58 -8.84 -8.15
CA THR A 117 -24.39 -9.08 -7.31
C THR A 117 -23.19 -9.54 -8.11
N SER A 118 -23.39 -10.08 -9.31
CA SER A 118 -22.35 -10.58 -10.20
C SER A 118 -21.29 -11.40 -9.44
N ASN A 119 -20.01 -11.10 -9.65
CA ASN A 119 -18.85 -11.68 -8.98
C ASN A 119 -18.33 -10.81 -7.81
N ILE A 120 -19.17 -9.97 -7.17
CA ILE A 120 -18.70 -9.09 -6.08
C ILE A 120 -18.05 -9.86 -4.93
N LYS A 121 -18.54 -11.06 -4.62
CA LYS A 121 -17.95 -11.95 -3.60
C LYS A 121 -16.55 -12.42 -3.99
N GLU A 122 -16.37 -12.78 -5.26
CA GLU A 122 -15.06 -13.17 -5.78
C GLU A 122 -14.08 -12.00 -5.70
N ILE A 123 -14.52 -10.77 -5.99
CA ILE A 123 -13.70 -9.56 -5.84
C ILE A 123 -13.28 -9.38 -4.38
N VAL A 124 -14.22 -9.46 -3.43
CA VAL A 124 -13.91 -9.34 -1.99
C VAL A 124 -12.90 -10.39 -1.56
N GLU A 125 -13.12 -11.66 -1.91
CA GLU A 125 -12.21 -12.77 -1.59
C GLU A 125 -10.81 -12.57 -2.20
N LEU A 126 -10.73 -12.07 -3.44
CA LEU A 126 -9.45 -11.79 -4.10
C LEU A 126 -8.68 -10.66 -3.43
N HIS A 127 -9.36 -9.56 -3.08
CA HIS A 127 -8.74 -8.42 -2.40
C HIS A 127 -8.33 -8.78 -0.96
N GLN A 128 -9.18 -9.50 -0.21
CA GLN A 128 -8.84 -10.01 1.12
C GLN A 128 -7.61 -10.92 1.08
N HIS A 129 -7.54 -11.83 0.10
CA HIS A 129 -6.40 -12.72 -0.03
C HIS A 129 -5.11 -11.97 -0.43
N LEU A 130 -5.20 -10.97 -1.30
CA LEU A 130 -4.06 -10.10 -1.60
C LEU A 130 -3.58 -9.37 -0.35
N LEU A 131 -4.50 -8.82 0.44
CA LEU A 131 -4.22 -8.11 1.67
C LEU A 131 -3.45 -9.01 2.67
N ASP A 132 -3.94 -10.23 2.91
CA ASP A 132 -3.29 -11.20 3.82
C ASP A 132 -1.84 -11.50 3.38
N LEU A 133 -1.63 -11.66 2.06
CA LEU A 133 -0.30 -11.91 1.49
C LEU A 133 0.63 -10.69 1.62
N VAL A 134 0.10 -9.48 1.40
CA VAL A 134 0.86 -8.23 1.54
C VAL A 134 1.26 -8.03 3.00
N GLU A 135 0.34 -8.23 3.95
CA GLU A 135 0.63 -8.12 5.38
C GLU A 135 1.69 -9.14 5.85
N ALA A 136 1.58 -10.38 5.39
CA ALA A 136 2.57 -11.42 5.69
C ALA A 136 3.96 -11.06 5.14
N GLU A 137 4.02 -10.44 3.97
CA GLU A 137 5.27 -10.00 3.34
C GLU A 137 5.84 -8.72 3.98
N LEU A 138 4.98 -7.84 4.52
CA LEU A 138 5.40 -6.65 5.29
C LEU A 138 6.04 -6.99 6.63
N LYS A 139 5.66 -8.11 7.25
CA LYS A 139 6.32 -8.62 8.46
C LYS A 139 7.77 -9.06 8.21
N LYS A 140 8.17 -9.28 6.95
CA LYS A 140 9.54 -9.65 6.58
C LYS A 140 10.40 -8.39 6.41
N HIS A 141 11.54 -8.34 7.09
CA HIS A 141 12.47 -7.22 7.00
C HIS A 141 13.62 -7.46 6.00
N GLY A 142 14.13 -6.37 5.40
CA GLY A 142 15.34 -6.38 4.58
C GLY A 142 15.15 -6.90 3.15
N LYS A 143 16.14 -7.64 2.63
CA LYS A 143 16.17 -8.11 1.22
C LYS A 143 15.16 -9.21 0.89
N GLN A 144 14.47 -9.76 1.89
CA GLN A 144 13.49 -10.82 1.70
C GLN A 144 12.11 -10.30 1.30
N GLN A 145 11.80 -9.04 1.60
CA GLN A 145 10.53 -8.41 1.23
C GLN A 145 10.43 -8.23 -0.30
N ARG A 146 9.57 -9.01 -0.95
CA ARG A 146 9.37 -9.00 -2.42
C ARG A 146 7.93 -8.70 -2.83
N LEU A 147 7.39 -7.59 -2.32
CA LEU A 147 6.05 -7.10 -2.66
C LEU A 147 5.83 -6.92 -4.16
N GLY A 148 6.84 -6.44 -4.91
CA GLY A 148 6.69 -6.22 -6.36
C GLY A 148 6.31 -7.49 -7.13
N ARG A 149 6.83 -8.67 -6.74
CA ARG A 149 6.45 -9.94 -7.39
C ARG A 149 5.00 -10.29 -7.08
N LEU A 150 4.56 -10.06 -5.85
CA LEU A 150 3.19 -10.31 -5.41
C LEU A 150 2.21 -9.47 -6.25
N PHE A 151 2.45 -8.16 -6.37
CA PHE A 151 1.61 -7.28 -7.18
C PHE A 151 1.55 -7.71 -8.65
N LEU A 152 2.69 -8.04 -9.28
CA LEU A 152 2.69 -8.50 -10.67
C LEU A 152 1.94 -9.82 -10.88
N GLN A 153 1.93 -10.69 -9.88
CA GLN A 153 1.21 -11.96 -9.94
C GLN A 153 -0.31 -11.78 -9.78
N TRP A 154 -0.74 -10.86 -8.92
CA TRP A 154 -2.15 -10.68 -8.58
C TRP A 154 -2.86 -9.61 -9.40
N ALA A 155 -2.15 -8.60 -9.90
CA ALA A 155 -2.69 -7.56 -10.79
C ALA A 155 -3.53 -8.12 -11.96
N PRO A 156 -3.06 -9.10 -12.75
CA PRO A 156 -3.88 -9.63 -13.85
C PRO A 156 -5.14 -10.38 -13.38
N LYS A 157 -5.10 -10.98 -12.18
CA LYS A 157 -6.28 -11.66 -11.61
C LYS A 157 -7.34 -10.65 -11.17
N ILE A 158 -6.91 -9.62 -10.44
CA ILE A 158 -7.78 -8.52 -9.99
C ILE A 158 -8.36 -7.80 -11.21
N GLN A 159 -7.52 -7.47 -12.20
CA GLN A 159 -7.97 -6.84 -13.44
C GLN A 159 -9.06 -7.67 -14.13
N LYS A 160 -8.88 -8.98 -14.25
CA LYS A 160 -9.87 -9.86 -14.88
C LYS A 160 -11.19 -9.89 -14.11
N ALA A 161 -11.13 -9.98 -12.78
CA ALA A 161 -12.33 -9.99 -11.92
C ALA A 161 -13.11 -8.67 -12.02
N HIS A 162 -12.40 -7.54 -11.98
CA HIS A 162 -12.99 -6.21 -12.14
C HIS A 162 -13.55 -5.95 -13.54
N GLN A 163 -12.84 -6.38 -14.59
CA GLN A 163 -13.34 -6.28 -15.96
C GLN A 163 -14.68 -7.01 -16.12
N PHE A 164 -14.79 -8.21 -15.54
CA PHE A 164 -16.04 -8.96 -15.55
C PHE A 164 -17.15 -8.23 -14.78
N TYR A 165 -16.87 -7.74 -13.57
CA TYR A 165 -17.82 -6.97 -12.77
C TYR A 165 -18.34 -5.73 -13.49
N CYS A 166 -17.42 -4.90 -14.02
CA CYS A 166 -17.74 -3.69 -14.75
C CYS A 166 -18.52 -3.97 -16.04
N SER A 167 -18.27 -5.09 -16.72
CA SER A 167 -19.02 -5.48 -17.92
C SER A 167 -20.50 -5.79 -17.63
N LEU A 168 -20.81 -6.20 -16.40
CA LEU A 168 -22.16 -6.52 -15.94
C LEU A 168 -22.83 -5.35 -15.22
N HIS A 169 -22.08 -4.29 -14.88
CA HIS A 169 -22.59 -3.10 -14.21
C HIS A 169 -23.80 -2.45 -14.92
N PRO A 170 -23.85 -2.30 -16.26
CA PRO A 170 -25.03 -1.74 -16.93
C PRO A 170 -26.32 -2.54 -16.67
N ARG A 171 -26.23 -3.86 -16.53
CA ARG A 171 -27.39 -4.72 -16.22
C ARG A 171 -27.82 -4.57 -14.77
N ALA A 172 -26.85 -4.49 -13.84
CA ALA A 172 -27.11 -4.21 -12.44
C ALA A 172 -27.87 -2.88 -12.25
N VAL A 173 -27.45 -1.82 -12.95
CA VAL A 173 -28.15 -0.52 -12.94
C VAL A 173 -29.58 -0.63 -13.46
N CYS A 174 -29.81 -1.30 -14.59
CA CYS A 174 -31.16 -1.51 -15.09
C CYS A 174 -32.06 -2.24 -14.08
N ILE A 175 -31.53 -3.25 -13.38
CA ILE A 175 -32.28 -4.00 -12.36
C ILE A 175 -32.62 -3.10 -11.17
N LEU A 176 -31.69 -2.26 -10.71
CA LEU A 176 -31.93 -1.29 -9.64
C LEU A 176 -32.95 -0.23 -10.05
N ASP A 177 -32.94 0.24 -11.29
CA ASP A 177 -33.93 1.19 -11.81
C ASP A 177 -35.33 0.59 -11.90
N ILE A 178 -35.44 -0.67 -12.32
CA ILE A 178 -36.72 -1.40 -12.33
C ILE A 178 -37.23 -1.57 -10.90
N PHE A 179 -36.36 -1.97 -9.97
CA PHE A 179 -36.69 -2.07 -8.55
C PHE A 179 -37.19 -0.73 -7.99
N ARG A 180 -36.48 0.36 -8.27
CA ARG A 180 -36.85 1.73 -7.87
C ARG A 180 -38.22 2.13 -8.40
N ARG A 181 -38.56 1.76 -9.64
CA ARG A 181 -39.87 2.04 -10.27
C ARG A 181 -40.99 1.17 -9.71
N SER A 182 -40.68 -0.07 -9.32
CA SER A 182 -41.65 -1.02 -8.73
C SER A 182 -42.04 -0.73 -7.28
N MET A 183 -41.40 0.25 -6.62
CA MET A 183 -41.74 0.75 -5.28
C MET A 183 -42.18 2.23 -5.35
N PRO A 184 -43.46 2.54 -5.68
CA PRO A 184 -43.93 3.92 -5.85
C PRO A 184 -43.94 4.77 -4.55
N TRP A 185 -43.88 4.13 -3.37
CA TRP A 185 -43.91 4.79 -2.06
C TRP A 185 -42.52 5.17 -1.51
N TYR A 186 -41.43 4.77 -2.18
CA TYR A 186 -40.06 5.03 -1.72
C TYR A 186 -39.69 6.52 -1.62
N PRO A 187 -40.17 7.44 -2.49
CA PRO A 187 -39.93 8.88 -2.33
C PRO A 187 -40.57 9.47 -1.06
N SER A 188 -41.70 8.92 -0.60
CA SER A 188 -42.43 9.41 0.58
C SER A 188 -41.77 9.03 1.90
N ILE A 189 -40.99 7.95 1.92
CA ILE A 189 -40.22 7.49 3.09
C ILE A 189 -38.92 8.28 3.21
N ASN A 190 -38.20 8.54 2.10
CA ASN A 190 -36.99 9.37 2.15
C ASN A 190 -37.27 10.81 2.59
N ASN A 191 -38.43 11.37 2.24
CA ASN A 191 -38.82 12.71 2.68
C ASN A 191 -39.06 12.80 4.20
N HIS A 192 -39.57 11.73 4.82
CA HIS A 192 -39.71 11.65 6.29
C HIS A 192 -38.37 11.46 7.00
N VAL A 193 -37.45 10.70 6.41
CA VAL A 193 -36.11 10.50 6.95
C VAL A 193 -35.29 11.80 6.83
N GLU A 194 -35.37 12.52 5.72
CA GLU A 194 -34.70 13.83 5.57
C GLU A 194 -35.27 14.91 6.50
N GLN A 195 -36.59 14.92 6.74
CA GLN A 195 -37.19 15.82 7.74
C GLN A 195 -36.73 15.52 9.18
N ALA A 196 -36.55 14.24 9.52
CA ALA A 196 -36.01 13.84 10.83
C ALA A 196 -34.55 14.33 11.05
N PHE A 197 -33.73 14.37 9.99
CA PHE A 197 -32.36 14.90 10.07
C PHE A 197 -32.30 16.43 10.19
N GLN A 198 -33.31 17.17 9.70
CA GLN A 198 -33.36 18.64 9.85
C GLN A 198 -33.87 19.12 11.21
N THR A 199 -34.54 18.26 11.98
CA THR A 199 -35.15 18.66 13.27
C THR A 199 -34.20 18.45 14.47
N THR A 200 -33.01 17.90 14.22
CA THR A 200 -31.97 17.69 15.26
C THR A 200 -30.84 18.72 15.13
N ARG A 201 -31.18 19.97 14.84
CA ARG A 201 -30.25 21.10 14.83
C ARG A 201 -30.70 22.19 15.79
#